data_AF-A0A969GLN4-F1
#
_entry.id   AF-A0A969GLN4-F1
#
_cell.length_a   1.000
_cell.length_b   1.000
_cell.length_c   1.000
_cell.angle_alpha   90.00
_cell.angle_beta   90.00
_cell.angle_gamma   90.00
#
_symmetry.space_group_name_H-M   'P 1'
#
loop_
_entity.id
_entity.type
_entity.pdbx_description
1 polymer ?
#
loop_
_entity_poly.entity_id
_entity_poly.type
_entity_poly.pdbx_seq_one_letter_code
_entity_poly.pdbx_strand_id
1 'polypeptide(L)'
;MSVDGALHIARFPAELQPGIYVKRIHGTDQEATAEELVRYYSRKLDEIGGESAAVWEGSLVLAVSTSKLLVHTFHFQTIMTSRRKGEIRPGSPLDVLTIDPATEKYYSEMSWAERKSGVDVQEIFAFVAQHMDDL
;
A
#
# COMPACT_ATOMS: atom_id res chain seq x y z
N MET A 1 -4.69 -16.05 8.51
CA MET A 1 -4.47 -14.60 8.58
C MET A 1 -4.46 -14.05 7.15
N SER A 2 -5.12 -12.91 6.91
CA SER A 2 -5.09 -12.21 5.63
C SER A 2 -4.85 -10.72 5.86
N VAL A 3 -4.16 -10.06 4.93
CA VAL A 3 -4.02 -8.60 4.90
C VAL A 3 -4.40 -8.11 3.50
N ASP A 4 -5.21 -7.07 3.44
CA ASP A 4 -5.53 -6.39 2.19
C ASP A 4 -5.47 -4.87 2.39
N GLY A 5 -5.34 -4.13 1.29
CA GLY A 5 -5.22 -2.68 1.35
C GLY A 5 -5.76 -1.95 0.13
N ALA A 6 -6.37 -0.80 0.39
CA ALA A 6 -6.81 0.15 -0.60
C ALA A 6 -5.83 1.33 -0.70
N LEU A 7 -5.73 1.90 -1.91
CA LEU A 7 -4.94 3.09 -2.19
C LEU A 7 -5.85 4.20 -2.69
N HIS A 8 -5.74 5.37 -2.07
CA HIS A 8 -6.34 6.62 -2.54
C HIS A 8 -5.23 7.61 -2.90
N ILE A 9 -5.32 8.24 -4.08
CA ILE A 9 -4.35 9.23 -4.55
C ILE A 9 -5.09 10.56 -4.70
N ALA A 10 -4.76 11.55 -3.86
CA ALA A 10 -5.57 12.75 -3.66
C ALA A 10 -5.88 13.54 -4.94
N ARG A 11 -4.95 13.55 -5.89
CA ARG A 11 -5.10 14.28 -7.16
C ARG A 11 -5.61 13.41 -8.32
N PHE A 12 -5.86 12.12 -8.11
CA PHE A 12 -6.55 11.31 -9.12
C PHE A 12 -8.05 11.65 -9.15
N PRO A 13 -8.66 11.75 -10.35
CA PRO A 13 -10.11 11.90 -10.44
C PRO A 13 -10.80 10.63 -9.92
N ALA A 14 -12.07 10.74 -9.52
CA ALA A 14 -12.80 9.69 -8.81
C ALA A 14 -12.84 8.36 -9.58
N GLU A 15 -13.01 8.41 -10.90
CA GLU A 15 -13.05 7.28 -11.81
C GLU A 15 -11.70 6.56 -12.00
N LEU A 16 -10.60 7.19 -11.57
CA LEU A 16 -9.26 6.60 -11.62
C LEU A 16 -8.75 6.19 -10.23
N GLN A 17 -9.55 6.36 -9.17
CA GLN A 17 -9.13 5.97 -7.83
C GLN A 17 -8.90 4.46 -7.75
N PRO A 18 -7.72 4.00 -7.29
CA PRO A 18 -7.42 2.57 -7.23
C PRO A 18 -8.35 1.81 -6.28
N GLY A 19 -8.59 2.36 -5.08
CA GLY A 19 -9.28 1.65 -4.01
C GLY A 19 -8.62 0.29 -3.76
N ILE A 20 -9.42 -0.76 -3.60
CA ILE A 20 -8.96 -2.15 -3.45
C ILE A 20 -8.39 -2.77 -4.74
N TYR A 21 -8.51 -2.10 -5.88
CA TYR A 21 -8.09 -2.61 -7.19
C TYR A 21 -6.68 -2.17 -7.57
N VAL A 22 -5.80 -1.94 -6.58
CA VAL A 22 -4.43 -1.43 -6.79
C VAL A 22 -3.66 -2.20 -7.87
N LYS A 23 -3.82 -3.54 -7.88
CA LYS A 23 -3.17 -4.46 -8.83
C LYS A 23 -3.94 -4.71 -10.13
N ARG A 24 -5.20 -4.28 -10.23
CA ARG A 24 -6.10 -4.54 -11.36
C ARG A 24 -6.36 -3.23 -12.10
N ILE A 25 -5.42 -2.86 -12.96
CA ILE A 25 -5.50 -1.63 -13.73
C ILE A 25 -6.76 -1.65 -14.64
N HIS A 26 -7.60 -0.61 -14.56
CA HIS A 26 -8.78 -0.43 -15.43
C HIS A 26 -9.84 -1.55 -15.42
N GLY A 27 -10.06 -2.21 -14.27
CA GLY A 27 -11.14 -3.20 -14.15
C GLY A 27 -10.87 -4.49 -14.94
N THR A 28 -9.60 -4.80 -15.22
CA THR A 28 -9.22 -6.11 -15.73
C THR A 28 -9.44 -7.18 -14.65
N ASP A 29 -9.95 -8.34 -15.04
CA ASP A 29 -10.04 -9.50 -14.14
C ASP A 29 -8.66 -10.10 -13.80
N GLN A 30 -7.62 -9.68 -14.53
CA GLN A 30 -6.24 -10.12 -14.36
C GLN A 30 -5.42 -9.08 -13.57
N GLU A 31 -4.55 -9.59 -12.69
CA GLU A 31 -3.55 -8.75 -12.02
C GLU A 31 -2.46 -8.34 -13.01
N ALA A 32 -2.10 -7.07 -13.00
CA ALA A 32 -0.98 -6.55 -13.77
C ALA A 32 0.35 -7.04 -13.18
N THR A 33 1.35 -7.21 -14.04
CA THR A 33 2.72 -7.48 -13.59
C THR A 33 3.29 -6.27 -12.83
N ALA A 34 4.34 -6.50 -12.04
CA ALA A 34 4.97 -5.43 -11.28
C ALA A 34 5.44 -4.25 -12.15
N GLU A 35 6.01 -4.53 -13.32
CA GLU A 35 6.47 -3.50 -14.26
C GLU A 35 5.30 -2.75 -14.91
N GLU A 36 4.20 -3.44 -15.24
CA GLU A 36 2.98 -2.81 -15.76
C GLU A 36 2.35 -1.88 -14.73
N LEU A 37 2.31 -2.29 -13.45
CA LEU A 37 1.83 -1.45 -12.36
C LEU A 37 2.67 -0.19 -12.23
N VAL A 38 3.99 -0.33 -12.10
CA VAL A 38 4.88 0.83 -11.98
C VAL A 38 4.74 1.76 -13.18
N ARG A 39 4.71 1.23 -14.40
CA ARG A 39 4.52 2.03 -15.62
C ARG A 39 3.17 2.76 -15.62
N TYR A 40 2.11 2.06 -15.22
CA TYR A 40 0.77 2.64 -15.18
C TYR A 40 0.68 3.82 -14.20
N TYR A 41 1.08 3.61 -12.94
CA TYR A 41 1.00 4.64 -11.92
C TYR A 41 1.96 5.80 -12.20
N SER A 42 3.17 5.51 -12.68
CA SER A 42 4.13 6.55 -13.08
C SER A 42 3.52 7.49 -14.13
N ARG A 43 2.96 6.93 -15.21
CA ARG A 43 2.27 7.72 -16.25
C ARG A 43 1.09 8.52 -15.70
N LYS A 44 0.26 7.90 -14.84
CA LYS A 44 -0.91 8.59 -14.27
C LYS A 44 -0.53 9.73 -13.32
N LEU A 45 0.57 9.59 -12.60
CA LEU A 45 1.12 10.65 -11.78
C LEU A 45 1.68 11.78 -12.65
N ASP A 46 2.34 11.49 -13.78
CA ASP A 46 2.78 12.54 -14.72
C ASP A 46 1.62 13.38 -15.27
N GLU A 47 0.49 12.74 -15.60
CA GLU A 47 -0.73 13.42 -16.09
C GLU A 47 -1.28 14.47 -15.09
N ILE A 48 -1.00 14.29 -13.79
CA ILE A 48 -1.43 15.20 -12.72
C ILE A 48 -0.28 16.04 -12.16
N GLY A 49 0.83 16.21 -12.88
CA GLY A 49 1.93 17.08 -12.46
C GLY A 49 3.03 16.39 -11.64
N GLY A 50 3.11 15.06 -11.72
CA GLY A 50 4.25 14.25 -11.28
C GLY A 50 4.20 13.76 -9.84
N GLU A 51 3.37 14.35 -8.97
CA GLU A 51 3.30 13.99 -7.55
C GLU A 51 1.92 14.25 -6.93
N SER A 52 1.55 13.39 -5.99
CA SER A 52 0.35 13.54 -5.16
C SER A 52 0.54 12.91 -3.79
N ALA A 53 -0.06 13.52 -2.77
CA ALA A 53 -0.34 12.83 -1.52
C ALA A 53 -1.22 11.60 -1.78
N ALA A 54 -0.99 10.55 -1.02
CA ALA A 54 -1.73 9.29 -1.08
C ALA A 54 -2.01 8.76 0.32
N VAL A 55 -3.12 8.04 0.46
CA VAL A 55 -3.52 7.35 1.68
C VAL A 55 -3.64 5.87 1.39
N TRP A 56 -3.00 5.07 2.23
CA TRP A 56 -3.19 3.63 2.28
C TRP A 56 -4.14 3.30 3.41
N GLU A 57 -5.14 2.50 3.13
CA GLU A 57 -6.06 1.94 4.13
C GLU A 57 -5.91 0.43 4.10
N GLY A 58 -5.53 -0.18 5.22
CA GLY A 58 -5.27 -1.60 5.32
C GLY A 58 -6.18 -2.28 6.33
N SER A 59 -6.38 -3.57 6.14
CA SER A 59 -7.11 -4.43 7.06
C SER A 59 -6.40 -5.76 7.22
N LEU A 60 -6.20 -6.16 8.47
CA LEU A 60 -5.69 -7.45 8.89
C LEU A 60 -6.83 -8.26 9.48
N VAL A 61 -7.00 -9.51 9.03
CA VAL A 61 -8.03 -10.43 9.51
C VAL A 61 -7.40 -11.73 10.00
N LEU A 62 -7.72 -12.11 11.24
CA LEU A 62 -7.44 -13.42 11.81
C LEU A 62 -8.73 -14.23 11.87
N ALA A 63 -8.77 -15.34 11.13
CA ALA A 63 -9.85 -16.32 11.23
C ALA A 63 -9.46 -17.36 12.30
N VAL A 64 -10.01 -17.20 13.50
CA VAL A 64 -9.80 -18.12 14.63
C VAL A 64 -10.63 -19.39 14.43
N SER A 65 -11.86 -19.24 13.97
CA SER A 65 -12.75 -20.35 13.62
C SER A 65 -13.71 -19.92 12.51
N THR A 66 -14.59 -20.82 12.07
CA THR A 66 -15.64 -20.48 11.10
C THR A 66 -16.62 -19.41 11.59
N SER A 67 -16.72 -19.19 12.90
CA SER A 67 -17.62 -18.21 13.52
C SER A 67 -16.91 -17.05 14.22
N LYS A 68 -15.57 -17.08 14.35
CA LYS A 68 -14.80 -16.04 15.03
C LYS A 68 -13.75 -15.45 14.09
N LEU A 69 -13.98 -14.19 13.72
CA LEU A 69 -13.04 -13.34 12.99
C LEU A 69 -12.60 -12.18 13.89
N LEU A 70 -11.31 -11.91 13.90
CA LEU A 70 -10.73 -10.73 14.53
C LEU A 70 -10.21 -9.82 13.43
N VAL A 71 -10.55 -8.54 13.47
CA VAL A 71 -10.23 -7.56 12.43
C VAL A 71 -9.50 -6.39 13.05
N HIS A 72 -8.43 -5.97 12.41
CA HIS A 72 -7.69 -4.76 12.73
C HIS A 72 -7.52 -3.92 11.47
N THR A 73 -7.82 -2.63 11.54
CA THR A 73 -7.73 -1.70 10.42
C THR A 73 -6.75 -0.60 10.74
N PHE A 74 -5.93 -0.21 9.77
CA PHE A 74 -4.95 0.86 9.91
C PHE A 74 -4.97 1.73 8.66
N HIS A 75 -4.45 2.96 8.78
CA HIS A 75 -4.22 3.79 7.62
C HIS A 75 -2.95 4.61 7.79
N PHE A 76 -2.34 4.99 6.67
CA PHE A 76 -1.13 5.80 6.69
C PHE A 76 -0.98 6.63 5.42
N GLN A 77 -0.19 7.70 5.49
CA GLN A 77 -0.03 8.67 4.41
C GLN A 77 1.35 8.53 3.75
N THR A 78 1.38 8.64 2.44
CA THR A 78 2.61 8.65 1.65
C THR A 78 2.55 9.74 0.58
N ILE A 79 3.69 9.99 -0.06
CA ILE A 79 3.75 10.78 -1.29
C ILE A 79 3.99 9.81 -2.45
N MET A 80 3.13 9.83 -3.45
CA MET A 80 3.31 9.07 -4.69
C MET A 80 3.90 9.99 -5.76
N THR A 81 4.95 9.55 -6.44
CA THR A 81 5.62 10.31 -7.51
C THR A 81 5.73 9.50 -8.79
N SER A 82 5.75 10.18 -9.93
CA SER A 82 5.95 9.54 -11.24
C SER A 82 7.39 9.06 -11.45
N ARG A 83 8.34 9.58 -10.67
CA ARG A 83 9.75 9.25 -10.77
C ARG A 83 10.03 7.95 -10.03
N ARG A 84 10.56 6.96 -10.74
CA ARG A 84 10.99 5.70 -10.11
C ARG A 84 12.38 5.81 -9.50
N LYS A 85 12.59 5.19 -8.35
CA LYS A 85 13.92 5.02 -7.74
C LYS A 85 14.05 3.64 -7.10
N GLY A 86 15.25 3.06 -7.14
CA GLY A 86 15.52 1.73 -6.58
C GLY A 86 14.96 0.57 -7.41
N GLU A 87 14.96 -0.62 -6.82
CA GLU A 87 14.52 -1.86 -7.46
C GLU A 87 13.09 -2.23 -7.06
N ILE A 88 12.34 -2.82 -8.00
CA ILE A 88 11.01 -3.37 -7.75
C ILE A 88 11.16 -4.62 -6.88
N ARG A 89 10.58 -4.60 -5.69
CA ARG A 89 10.54 -5.77 -4.81
C ARG A 89 9.28 -6.62 -5.03
N PRO A 90 9.39 -7.96 -4.97
CA PRO A 90 8.23 -8.83 -4.89
C PRO A 90 7.29 -8.43 -3.75
N GLY A 91 5.99 -8.36 -4.03
CA GLY A 91 4.96 -8.00 -3.05
C GLY A 91 4.73 -6.50 -2.84
N SER A 92 5.68 -5.63 -3.19
CA SER A 92 5.56 -4.17 -3.01
C SER A 92 6.07 -3.38 -4.22
N PRO A 93 5.46 -3.57 -5.42
CA PRO A 93 5.98 -2.97 -6.65
C PRO A 93 5.96 -1.45 -6.66
N LEU A 94 5.00 -0.82 -5.97
CA LEU A 94 4.86 0.64 -5.93
C LEU A 94 5.84 1.34 -4.97
N ASP A 95 6.65 0.61 -4.22
CA ASP A 95 7.67 1.19 -3.33
C ASP A 95 8.67 2.07 -4.10
N VAL A 96 8.91 1.78 -5.39
CA VAL A 96 9.80 2.59 -6.25
C VAL A 96 9.19 3.94 -6.64
N LEU A 97 7.90 4.14 -6.42
CA LEU A 97 7.14 5.38 -6.67
C LEU A 97 6.64 6.04 -5.38
N THR A 98 6.94 5.45 -4.23
CA THR A 98 6.38 5.88 -2.93
C THR A 98 7.48 6.51 -2.10
N ILE A 99 7.20 7.71 -1.58
CA ILE A 99 8.07 8.48 -0.70
C ILE A 99 7.44 8.53 0.70
N ASP A 100 8.28 8.28 1.71
CA ASP A 100 7.97 8.50 3.12
C ASP A 100 7.96 10.01 3.41
N PRO A 101 6.82 10.64 3.76
CA PRO A 101 6.75 12.08 3.96
C PRO A 101 7.58 12.58 5.16
N ALA A 102 7.91 11.70 6.12
CA ALA A 102 8.68 12.09 7.29
C ALA A 102 10.21 12.05 7.08
N THR A 103 10.70 11.24 6.14
CA THR A 103 12.13 11.09 5.83
C THR A 103 12.52 11.54 4.43
N GLU A 104 11.54 11.82 3.57
CA GLU A 104 11.70 12.20 2.16
C GLU A 104 12.45 11.16 1.31
N LYS A 105 12.54 9.93 1.80
CA LYS A 105 13.18 8.80 1.12
C LYS A 105 12.15 7.94 0.40
N TYR A 106 12.58 7.30 -0.69
CA TYR A 106 11.77 6.30 -1.38
C TYR A 106 11.66 5.04 -0.52
N TYR A 107 10.48 4.45 -0.45
CA TYR A 107 10.26 3.17 0.23
C TYR A 107 11.15 2.06 -0.35
N SER A 108 11.45 2.10 -1.65
CA SER A 108 12.38 1.16 -2.31
C SER A 108 13.82 1.23 -1.76
N GLU A 109 14.22 2.35 -1.17
CA GLU A 109 15.56 2.56 -0.59
C GLU A 109 15.58 2.41 0.93
N MET A 110 14.46 2.02 1.53
CA MET A 110 14.28 1.90 2.97
C MET A 110 14.02 0.45 3.36
N SER A 111 14.63 0.03 4.47
CA SER A 111 14.15 -1.12 5.23
C SER A 111 12.79 -0.81 5.86
N TRP A 112 12.04 -1.85 6.25
CA TRP A 112 10.76 -1.67 6.94
C TRP A 112 10.88 -0.87 8.24
N ALA A 113 11.97 -1.07 8.99
CA ALA A 113 12.23 -0.36 10.25
C ALA A 113 12.53 1.14 10.07
N GLU A 114 12.94 1.56 8.88
CA GLU A 114 13.22 2.97 8.59
C GLU A 114 11.97 3.76 8.20
N ARG A 115 10.89 3.07 7.77
CA ARG A 115 9.63 3.72 7.34
C ARG A 115 8.93 4.31 8.55
N LYS A 116 8.75 5.63 8.57
CA LYS A 116 8.13 6.33 9.71
C LYS A 116 6.64 6.59 9.49
N SER A 117 6.23 6.68 8.24
CA SER A 117 4.84 6.93 7.85
C SER A 117 4.18 5.69 7.25
N GLY A 118 4.79 4.51 7.38
CA GLY A 118 4.21 3.24 6.95
C GLY A 118 3.30 2.63 8.01
N VAL A 119 2.84 1.40 7.76
CA VAL A 119 2.17 0.59 8.78
C VAL A 119 3.09 0.45 9.98
N ASP A 120 2.58 0.73 11.17
CA ASP A 120 3.28 0.38 12.39
C ASP A 120 3.24 -1.14 12.55
N VAL A 121 4.35 -1.78 12.19
CA VAL A 121 4.48 -3.23 12.29
C VAL A 121 4.33 -3.71 13.75
N GLN A 122 4.64 -2.86 14.73
CA GLN A 122 4.40 -3.17 16.15
C GLN A 122 2.91 -3.22 16.48
N GLU A 123 2.08 -2.40 15.83
CA GLU A 123 0.63 -2.44 15.98
C GLU A 123 0.07 -3.78 15.49
N ILE A 124 0.55 -4.27 14.33
CA ILE A 124 0.21 -5.60 13.82
C ILE A 124 0.65 -6.70 14.79
N PHE A 125 1.91 -6.67 15.26
CA PHE A 125 2.41 -7.69 16.18
C PHE A 125 1.65 -7.67 17.50
N ALA A 126 1.35 -6.49 18.05
CA ALA A 126 0.56 -6.34 19.26
C ALA A 126 -0.85 -6.91 19.08
N PHE A 127 -1.50 -6.64 17.95
CA PHE A 127 -2.81 -7.20 17.63
C PHE A 127 -2.80 -8.72 17.58
N VAL A 128 -1.80 -9.33 16.91
CA VAL A 128 -1.66 -10.79 16.86
C VAL A 128 -1.37 -11.37 18.24
N ALA A 129 -0.43 -10.76 18.98
CA ALA A 129 -0.04 -11.22 20.32
C ALA A 129 -1.20 -11.16 21.33
N GLN A 130 -2.01 -10.08 21.29
CA GLN A 130 -3.20 -9.93 22.13
C GLN A 130 -4.20 -11.08 21.95
N HIS A 131 -4.25 -11.67 20.76
CA HIS A 131 -5.20 -12.71 20.41
C HIS A 131 -4.53 -14.07 20.20
N MET A 132 -3.30 -14.26 20.69
CA MET A 132 -2.61 -15.53 20.56
C MET A 132 -3.33 -16.67 21.28
N ASP A 133 -3.91 -16.40 22.46
CA ASP A 133 -4.66 -17.40 23.23
C ASP A 133 -5.99 -17.78 22.56
N ASP A 134 -6.44 -16.98 21.59
CA ASP A 134 -7.64 -17.25 20.81
C ASP A 134 -7.36 -18.11 19.58
N LEU A 135 -6.10 -18.23 19.12
CA LEU A 135 -5.71 -18.97 17.91
C LEU A 135 -5.52 -20.47 18.18
#